data_AF-A0A6G1JZY7-F1
#
_entry.id   AF-A0A6G1JZY7-F1
#
_cell.length_a   1.000
_cell.length_b   1.000
_cell.length_c   1.000
_cell.angle_alpha   90.00
_cell.angle_beta   90.00
_cell.angle_gamma   90.00
#
_symmetry.space_group_name_H-M   'P 1'
#
loop_
_entity.id
_entity.type
_entity.pdbx_description
1 polymer ?
#
loop_
_entity_poly.entity_id
_entity_poly.type
_entity_poly.pdbx_seq_one_letter_code
_entity_poly.pdbx_strand_id
1 'polypeptide(L)'
;MAPSAQTHSDSATGAVLPSNVLILQFKDSLPEVSEPRVPTPAAPLVRPSELAPPKPSVPATLSTTPCSLHHSKISHSRSRSAPVNIPTPPQPTEDVRDIEVPSLIPLPRPDSSGILPVSGRESTVFRFKHLLETCTDLVHRHGPYKVKKKVFERASRSPKAPLSATQVATSLACAQDALPYTQPAGPANDDLQHMANLWNTAIEILSSTLAHRHALSLTSFGWGAYGLCTGYIPSDSHSSALDKFMRHKLRLYAFLKELPLLEAENLKRQHEAVGNPYEKVGRLVIVRRGVHINATILLQIIWEDGGWENVRWFHAISVVERLIGAMSLE
;
A
#
# COMPACT_ATOMS: atom_id res chain seq x y z
N MET A 1 -35.67 -41.43 58.31
CA MET A 1 -35.44 -40.18 57.53
C MET A 1 -33.94 -39.99 57.44
N ALA A 2 -33.39 -39.76 56.25
CA ALA A 2 -31.96 -39.54 56.01
C ALA A 2 -31.81 -38.52 54.86
N PRO A 3 -30.79 -37.64 54.89
CA PRO A 3 -30.63 -36.60 53.88
C PRO A 3 -30.03 -37.14 52.57
N SER A 4 -30.55 -36.67 51.44
CA SER A 4 -30.02 -36.99 50.11
C SER A 4 -28.71 -36.26 49.85
N ALA A 5 -27.74 -36.93 49.20
CA ALA A 5 -26.50 -36.30 48.76
C ALA A 5 -26.73 -35.40 47.53
N GLN A 6 -26.10 -34.22 47.50
CA GLN A 6 -26.04 -33.38 46.30
C GLN A 6 -24.80 -33.74 45.48
N THR A 7 -25.00 -34.20 44.25
CA THR A 7 -23.93 -34.35 43.26
C THR A 7 -23.79 -33.06 42.46
N HIS A 8 -22.65 -32.38 42.58
CA HIS A 8 -22.30 -31.29 41.67
C HIS A 8 -22.04 -31.83 40.26
N SER A 9 -22.53 -31.10 39.26
CA SER A 9 -22.28 -31.37 37.84
C SER A 9 -21.69 -30.12 37.18
N ASP A 10 -20.36 -30.08 37.06
CA ASP A 10 -19.65 -28.97 36.42
C ASP A 10 -19.88 -28.97 34.89
N SER A 11 -20.74 -28.08 34.41
CA SER A 11 -20.98 -27.88 32.97
C SER A 11 -19.92 -26.95 32.37
N ALA A 12 -18.81 -27.52 31.90
CA ALA A 12 -17.72 -26.77 31.28
C ALA A 12 -18.08 -26.25 29.86
N THR A 13 -18.76 -25.11 29.78
CA THR A 13 -18.97 -24.35 28.53
C THR A 13 -18.08 -23.11 28.50
N GLY A 14 -16.86 -23.28 27.94
CA GLY A 14 -15.84 -22.24 27.84
C GLY A 14 -14.93 -22.40 26.61
N ALA A 15 -15.47 -22.93 25.51
CA ALA A 15 -14.73 -23.13 24.27
C ALA A 15 -14.45 -21.80 23.56
N VAL A 16 -13.34 -21.15 23.92
CA VAL A 16 -12.81 -19.99 23.18
C VAL A 16 -12.40 -20.45 21.79
N LEU A 17 -13.23 -20.16 20.80
CA LEU A 17 -12.87 -20.34 19.40
C LEU A 17 -11.63 -19.48 19.09
N PRO A 18 -10.59 -20.03 18.42
CA PRO A 18 -9.51 -19.21 17.93
C PRO A 18 -10.07 -18.30 16.83
N SER A 19 -10.19 -17.01 17.11
CA SER A 19 -10.52 -16.01 16.10
C SER A 19 -9.43 -16.05 15.03
N ASN A 20 -9.74 -16.63 13.87
CA ASN A 20 -8.92 -16.59 12.67
C ASN A 20 -8.96 -15.18 12.06
N VAL A 21 -8.56 -14.18 12.85
CA VAL A 21 -8.23 -12.86 12.35
C VAL A 21 -7.18 -13.07 11.27
N LEU A 22 -7.45 -12.60 10.06
CA LEU A 22 -6.47 -12.53 9.00
C LEU A 22 -5.48 -11.43 9.38
N ILE A 23 -4.54 -11.75 10.27
CA ILE A 23 -3.37 -10.93 10.56
C ILE A 23 -2.46 -11.02 9.33
N LEU A 24 -2.90 -10.34 8.26
CA LEU A 24 -2.16 -10.03 7.06
C LEU A 24 -1.03 -9.09 7.45
N GLN A 25 -0.01 -9.67 8.08
CA GLN A 25 1.27 -9.01 8.20
C GLN A 25 1.73 -8.71 6.78
N PHE A 26 1.68 -7.43 6.41
CA PHE A 26 2.38 -6.87 5.26
C PHE A 26 3.89 -6.99 5.53
N LYS A 27 4.39 -8.21 5.48
CA LYS A 27 5.81 -8.55 5.62
C LYS A 27 6.45 -8.07 4.33
N ASP A 28 7.16 -6.95 4.41
CA ASP A 28 7.60 -6.11 3.29
C ASP A 28 8.10 -6.91 2.06
N SER A 29 7.18 -7.22 1.14
CA SER A 29 7.49 -7.76 -0.18
C SER A 29 7.99 -6.64 -1.09
N LEU A 30 9.08 -6.01 -0.69
CA LEU A 30 9.85 -5.12 -1.53
C LEU A 30 10.43 -5.94 -2.70
N PRO A 31 10.47 -5.39 -3.93
CA PRO A 31 11.40 -5.92 -4.90
C PRO A 31 12.82 -5.75 -4.35
N GLU A 32 13.63 -6.81 -4.37
CA GLU A 32 15.07 -6.67 -4.10
C GLU A 32 15.64 -5.72 -5.15
N VAL A 33 16.05 -4.53 -4.71
CA VAL A 33 16.93 -3.67 -5.51
C VAL A 33 18.30 -4.34 -5.47
N SER A 34 18.55 -5.19 -6.47
CA SER A 34 19.78 -5.99 -6.59
C SER A 34 21.02 -5.10 -6.43
N GLU A 35 21.69 -5.20 -5.29
CA GLU A 35 22.94 -4.49 -5.07
C GLU A 35 23.98 -4.90 -6.12
N PRO A 36 24.78 -3.96 -6.65
CA PRO A 36 25.79 -4.27 -7.66
C PRO A 36 26.86 -5.16 -7.05
N ARG A 37 26.81 -6.47 -7.38
CA ARG A 37 27.77 -7.46 -6.88
C ARG A 37 29.20 -7.02 -7.17
N VAL A 38 29.96 -6.77 -6.10
CA VAL A 38 31.42 -6.56 -6.18
C VAL A 38 32.05 -7.83 -6.80
N PRO A 39 32.87 -7.71 -7.85
CA PRO A 39 33.45 -8.88 -8.51
C PRO A 39 34.54 -9.52 -7.64
N THR A 40 34.25 -10.71 -7.11
CA THR A 40 35.24 -11.57 -6.45
C THR A 40 36.38 -11.92 -7.43
N PRO A 41 37.66 -11.84 -7.03
CA PRO A 41 38.78 -12.15 -7.92
C PRO A 41 38.76 -13.63 -8.38
N ALA A 42 39.11 -13.85 -9.64
CA ALA A 42 39.04 -15.17 -10.27
C ALA A 42 40.18 -16.12 -9.85
N ALA A 43 39.83 -17.40 -9.67
CA ALA A 43 40.79 -18.50 -9.54
C ALA A 43 41.50 -18.80 -10.89
N PRO A 44 42.71 -19.39 -10.89
CA PRO A 44 43.55 -19.46 -12.08
C PRO A 44 43.04 -20.41 -13.17
N LEU A 45 43.39 -20.07 -14.40
CA LEU A 45 42.94 -20.73 -15.63
C LEU A 45 43.69 -22.05 -15.88
N VAL A 46 42.97 -23.14 -16.13
CA VAL A 46 43.52 -24.38 -16.74
C VAL A 46 43.08 -24.46 -18.21
N ARG A 47 44.01 -24.86 -19.09
CA ARG A 47 43.88 -24.93 -20.55
C ARG A 47 44.84 -26.01 -21.09
N PRO A 48 44.57 -26.57 -22.28
CA PRO A 48 43.31 -27.13 -22.75
C PRO A 48 43.55 -28.56 -23.29
N SER A 49 42.61 -29.13 -24.05
CA SER A 49 42.87 -30.26 -24.96
C SER A 49 42.00 -30.11 -26.21
N GLU A 50 42.36 -30.85 -27.28
CA GLU A 50 42.27 -30.36 -28.67
C GLU A 50 41.48 -31.30 -29.61
N LEU A 51 41.39 -30.95 -30.90
CA LEU A 51 40.72 -31.64 -32.03
C LEU A 51 39.17 -31.60 -32.00
N ALA A 52 38.44 -31.51 -33.13
CA ALA A 52 38.79 -31.23 -34.54
C ALA A 52 37.55 -30.74 -35.36
N PRO A 53 37.71 -30.05 -36.50
CA PRO A 53 36.63 -29.52 -37.36
C PRO A 53 36.18 -30.51 -38.48
N PRO A 54 34.97 -30.38 -39.09
CA PRO A 54 34.72 -29.54 -40.30
C PRO A 54 33.26 -28.96 -40.36
N LYS A 55 32.70 -28.23 -41.35
CA LYS A 55 33.08 -27.43 -42.56
C LYS A 55 31.94 -26.37 -42.83
N PRO A 56 32.03 -25.43 -43.80
CA PRO A 56 31.24 -24.17 -43.79
C PRO A 56 30.13 -24.01 -44.85
N SER A 57 29.28 -22.97 -44.67
CA SER A 57 28.52 -22.28 -45.73
C SER A 57 28.25 -20.79 -45.41
N VAL A 58 28.32 -19.95 -46.45
CA VAL A 58 28.41 -18.45 -46.52
C VAL A 58 27.91 -18.07 -47.96
N PRO A 59 27.41 -16.87 -48.35
CA PRO A 59 27.44 -15.51 -47.73
C PRO A 59 26.11 -14.70 -47.67
N ALA A 60 26.17 -13.50 -47.06
CA ALA A 60 25.62 -12.23 -47.58
C ALA A 60 26.12 -11.02 -46.74
N THR A 61 27.19 -10.33 -47.15
CA THR A 61 27.18 -8.95 -47.69
C THR A 61 26.24 -7.96 -46.95
N LEU A 62 26.76 -7.12 -46.06
CA LEU A 62 27.40 -5.80 -46.30
C LEU A 62 26.40 -4.61 -46.37
N SER A 63 26.50 -3.72 -45.38
CA SER A 63 26.36 -2.26 -45.60
C SER A 63 27.11 -1.50 -44.49
N THR A 64 27.78 -0.41 -44.84
CA THR A 64 28.65 0.39 -43.96
C THR A 64 28.35 1.88 -44.09
N THR A 65 28.30 2.59 -42.97
CA THR A 65 28.55 4.05 -42.94
C THR A 65 29.09 4.49 -41.57
N PRO A 66 30.14 5.34 -41.51
CA PRO A 66 30.71 5.85 -40.26
C PRO A 66 30.36 7.33 -40.00
N CYS A 67 30.40 7.75 -38.74
CA CYS A 67 30.64 9.13 -38.28
C CYS A 67 30.67 9.16 -36.74
N SER A 68 31.42 10.02 -36.03
CA SER A 68 32.69 10.68 -36.35
C SER A 68 33.30 11.17 -35.03
N LEU A 69 34.62 11.09 -34.85
CA LEU A 69 35.26 11.67 -33.65
C LEU A 69 35.21 13.19 -33.70
N HIS A 70 34.96 13.81 -32.54
CA HIS A 70 35.41 15.19 -32.30
C HIS A 70 36.14 15.28 -30.97
N HIS A 71 37.47 15.40 -31.02
CA HIS A 71 38.26 15.83 -29.87
C HIS A 71 38.00 17.32 -29.61
N SER A 72 37.75 17.66 -28.35
CA SER A 72 37.92 19.02 -27.82
C SER A 72 38.98 19.00 -26.72
N LYS A 73 39.81 20.05 -26.67
CA LYS A 73 41.10 20.03 -25.99
C LYS A 73 41.02 20.42 -24.52
N ILE A 74 41.95 19.89 -23.73
CA ILE A 74 42.27 20.36 -22.38
C ILE A 74 42.79 21.81 -22.46
N SER A 75 42.26 22.68 -21.60
CA SER A 75 42.75 24.04 -21.39
C SER A 75 43.03 24.25 -19.91
N HIS A 76 44.29 24.31 -19.51
CA HIS A 76 44.67 24.66 -18.13
C HIS A 76 44.76 26.18 -17.95
N SER A 77 43.83 26.75 -17.18
CA SER A 77 43.88 28.15 -16.72
C SER A 77 44.10 28.20 -15.20
N ARG A 78 45.34 28.44 -14.79
CA ARG A 78 45.68 28.85 -13.41
C ARG A 78 45.01 30.20 -13.13
N SER A 79 44.01 30.23 -12.24
CA SER A 79 43.51 31.47 -11.63
C SER A 79 43.94 31.56 -10.16
N ARG A 80 44.15 32.80 -9.70
CA ARG A 80 44.79 33.08 -8.40
C ARG A 80 43.82 32.84 -7.23
N SER A 81 44.37 32.39 -6.11
CA SER A 81 43.71 32.41 -4.81
C SER A 81 43.41 33.85 -4.38
N ALA A 82 42.13 34.22 -4.39
CA ALA A 82 41.64 35.39 -3.66
C ALA A 82 41.43 35.02 -2.16
N PRO A 83 41.53 35.97 -1.23
CA PRO A 83 41.24 35.70 0.18
C PRO A 83 39.77 35.29 0.38
N VAL A 84 39.53 34.32 1.25
CA VAL A 84 38.18 33.89 1.63
C VAL A 84 37.54 34.97 2.49
N ASN A 85 36.80 35.88 1.85
CA ASN A 85 35.97 36.84 2.54
C ASN A 85 34.72 36.10 3.06
N ILE A 86 34.69 35.77 4.35
CA ILE A 86 33.60 35.01 4.98
C ILE A 86 32.32 35.84 4.90
N PRO A 87 31.26 35.39 4.21
CA PRO A 87 30.00 36.13 4.18
C PRO A 87 29.38 36.10 5.58
N THR A 88 29.13 37.28 6.16
CA THR A 88 28.26 37.41 7.33
C THR A 88 26.92 36.72 7.01
N PRO A 89 26.40 35.82 7.86
CA PRO A 89 25.14 35.15 7.57
C PRO A 89 24.03 36.21 7.41
N PRO A 90 23.18 36.11 6.37
CA PRO A 90 22.10 37.06 6.17
C PRO A 90 21.17 37.03 7.39
N GLN A 91 20.87 38.21 7.93
CA GLN A 91 19.80 38.38 8.90
C GLN A 91 18.50 37.82 8.29
N PRO A 92 17.65 37.11 9.06
CA PRO A 92 16.36 36.64 8.57
C PRO A 92 15.42 37.84 8.42
N THR A 93 15.47 38.49 7.25
CA THR A 93 14.46 39.48 6.86
C THR A 93 13.11 38.79 6.79
N GLU A 94 12.17 39.28 7.59
CA GLU A 94 10.79 38.78 7.64
C GLU A 94 10.07 39.08 6.32
N ASP A 95 10.15 38.13 5.40
CA ASP A 95 9.34 38.08 4.19
C ASP A 95 8.87 36.63 4.00
N VAL A 96 8.16 36.13 5.03
CA VAL A 96 7.41 34.86 4.97
C VAL A 96 6.17 35.11 4.11
N ARG A 97 6.41 35.25 2.81
CA ARG A 97 5.37 35.39 1.79
C ARG A 97 4.43 34.21 1.91
N ASP A 98 3.14 34.50 1.72
CA ASP A 98 2.08 33.52 1.72
C ASP A 98 2.39 32.38 0.75
N ILE A 99 2.88 31.27 1.31
CA ILE A 99 2.80 29.98 0.64
C ILE A 99 1.32 29.65 0.67
N GLU A 100 0.61 30.06 -0.38
CA GLU A 100 -0.77 29.67 -0.65
C GLU A 100 -0.87 28.16 -0.41
N VAL A 101 -1.49 27.78 0.71
CA VAL A 101 -1.83 26.39 0.98
C VAL A 101 -2.79 26.03 -0.15
N PRO A 102 -2.44 25.11 -1.08
CA PRO A 102 -3.18 24.96 -2.33
C PRO A 102 -4.65 24.77 -2.01
N SER A 103 -5.47 25.77 -2.39
CA SER A 103 -6.84 25.95 -1.90
C SER A 103 -7.55 24.63 -1.98
N LEU A 104 -7.79 24.01 -0.81
CA LEU A 104 -8.25 22.63 -0.72
C LEU A 104 -9.55 22.51 -1.53
N ILE A 105 -9.44 21.92 -2.72
CA ILE A 105 -10.59 21.66 -3.59
C ILE A 105 -11.60 20.94 -2.70
N PRO A 106 -12.82 21.48 -2.52
CA PRO A 106 -13.78 20.88 -1.62
C PRO A 106 -14.07 19.46 -2.08
N LEU A 107 -13.46 18.48 -1.40
CA LEU A 107 -13.90 17.10 -1.45
C LEU A 107 -15.41 17.14 -1.23
N PRO A 108 -16.21 16.48 -2.09
CA PRO A 108 -17.65 16.66 -2.12
C PRO A 108 -18.20 16.49 -0.71
N ARG A 109 -18.72 17.59 -0.14
CA ARG A 109 -19.27 17.56 1.21
C ARG A 109 -20.40 16.54 1.18
N PRO A 110 -20.38 15.47 1.98
CA PRO A 110 -21.57 14.64 2.12
C PRO A 110 -22.68 15.56 2.62
N ASP A 111 -23.84 15.54 1.96
CA ASP A 111 -24.86 16.58 2.12
C ASP A 111 -25.19 16.81 3.60
N SER A 112 -25.07 18.08 4.04
CA SER A 112 -25.17 18.47 5.45
C SER A 112 -26.57 18.31 6.07
N SER A 113 -27.48 17.60 5.39
CA SER A 113 -28.83 17.24 5.79
C SER A 113 -28.89 15.94 6.62
N GLY A 114 -27.76 15.23 6.78
CA GLY A 114 -27.70 13.93 7.48
C GLY A 114 -26.77 13.88 8.69
N ILE A 115 -27.23 14.34 9.87
CA ILE A 115 -26.71 13.80 11.14
C ILE A 115 -27.29 12.38 11.28
N LEU A 116 -26.67 11.42 10.60
CA LEU A 116 -27.04 10.01 10.71
C LEU A 116 -26.78 9.53 12.15
N PRO A 117 -27.74 8.85 12.80
CA PRO A 117 -27.57 8.38 14.16
C PRO A 117 -26.41 7.37 14.22
N VAL A 118 -25.54 7.53 15.22
CA VAL A 118 -24.29 6.76 15.35
C VAL A 118 -24.53 5.24 15.43
N SER A 119 -25.71 4.83 15.93
CA SER A 119 -26.19 3.44 15.98
C SER A 119 -26.20 2.71 14.63
N GLY A 120 -26.14 3.42 13.49
CA GLY A 120 -25.97 2.78 12.19
C GLY A 120 -24.60 2.12 11.97
N ARG A 121 -23.51 2.70 12.52
CA ARG A 121 -22.13 2.31 12.14
C ARG A 121 -21.71 0.94 12.68
N GLU A 122 -22.18 0.58 13.87
CA GLU A 122 -21.93 -0.74 14.47
C GLU A 122 -22.47 -1.86 13.56
N SER A 123 -23.62 -1.64 12.92
CA SER A 123 -24.19 -2.59 11.95
C SER A 123 -23.30 -2.76 10.72
N THR A 124 -22.73 -1.69 10.15
CA THR A 124 -21.84 -1.77 8.98
C THR A 124 -20.52 -2.47 9.31
N VAL A 125 -19.92 -2.18 10.47
CA VAL A 125 -18.68 -2.83 10.93
C VAL A 125 -18.91 -4.32 11.22
N PHE A 126 -20.03 -4.69 11.84
CA PHE A 126 -20.42 -6.09 12.04
C PHE A 126 -20.66 -6.80 10.70
N ARG A 127 -21.43 -6.17 9.79
CA ARG A 127 -21.69 -6.67 8.43
C ARG A 127 -20.40 -6.91 7.65
N PHE A 128 -19.43 -6.00 7.74
CA PHE A 128 -18.11 -6.17 7.12
C PHE A 128 -17.37 -7.40 7.68
N LYS A 129 -17.27 -7.53 9.01
CA LYS A 129 -16.57 -8.68 9.64
C LYS A 129 -17.21 -10.01 9.24
N HIS A 130 -18.53 -10.11 9.32
CA HIS A 130 -19.29 -11.31 8.91
C HIS A 130 -19.10 -11.65 7.43
N LEU A 131 -19.16 -10.64 6.54
CA LEU A 131 -18.94 -10.84 5.10
C LEU A 131 -17.49 -11.21 4.78
N LEU A 132 -16.50 -10.66 5.52
CA LEU A 132 -15.08 -10.98 5.36
C LEU A 132 -14.79 -12.43 5.75
N GLU A 133 -15.34 -12.89 6.89
CA GLU A 133 -15.27 -14.29 7.32
C GLU A 133 -15.96 -15.20 6.29
N THR A 134 -17.20 -14.87 5.89
CA THR A 134 -17.96 -15.64 4.88
C THR A 134 -17.21 -15.76 3.55
N CYS A 135 -16.68 -14.66 3.02
CA CYS A 135 -15.96 -14.67 1.74
C CYS A 135 -14.61 -15.39 1.84
N THR A 136 -13.91 -15.26 2.96
CA THR A 136 -12.69 -16.03 3.27
C THR A 136 -12.99 -17.52 3.22
N ASP A 137 -14.07 -17.95 3.88
CA ASP A 137 -14.47 -19.36 3.90
C ASP A 137 -14.92 -19.87 2.52
N LEU A 138 -15.66 -19.09 1.74
CA LEU A 138 -15.99 -19.42 0.33
C LEU A 138 -14.71 -19.60 -0.50
N VAL A 139 -13.72 -18.71 -0.36
CA VAL A 139 -12.41 -18.82 -1.02
C VAL A 139 -11.66 -20.08 -0.59
N HIS A 140 -11.62 -20.41 0.71
CA HIS A 140 -10.97 -21.64 1.18
C HIS A 140 -11.71 -22.93 0.76
N ARG A 141 -13.04 -22.90 0.61
CA ARG A 141 -13.87 -24.07 0.25
C ARG A 141 -13.97 -24.30 -1.27
N HIS A 142 -13.93 -23.23 -2.07
CA HIS A 142 -14.29 -23.26 -3.50
C HIS A 142 -13.27 -22.61 -4.45
N GLY A 143 -12.31 -21.86 -3.91
CA GLY A 143 -11.22 -21.27 -4.68
C GLY A 143 -10.06 -22.24 -4.99
N PRO A 144 -8.94 -21.75 -5.56
CA PRO A 144 -8.76 -20.38 -6.04
C PRO A 144 -9.63 -20.14 -7.30
N TYR A 145 -10.40 -19.05 -7.28
CA TYR A 145 -11.31 -18.71 -8.36
C TYR A 145 -10.55 -18.26 -9.62
N LYS A 146 -11.22 -18.35 -10.78
CA LYS A 146 -10.65 -17.96 -12.07
C LYS A 146 -11.71 -17.29 -12.94
N VAL A 147 -11.29 -16.36 -13.80
CA VAL A 147 -12.13 -15.86 -14.89
C VAL A 147 -11.78 -16.59 -16.19
N LYS A 148 -12.76 -17.17 -16.86
CA LYS A 148 -12.63 -17.68 -18.24
C LYS A 148 -13.66 -17.02 -19.13
N LYS A 149 -13.23 -16.40 -20.23
CA LYS A 149 -14.13 -15.69 -21.18
C LYS A 149 -15.13 -14.75 -20.46
N LYS A 150 -14.68 -14.03 -19.43
CA LYS A 150 -15.47 -13.13 -18.55
C LYS A 150 -16.45 -13.82 -17.58
N VAL A 151 -16.54 -15.16 -17.58
CA VAL A 151 -17.29 -15.94 -16.59
C VAL A 151 -16.41 -16.22 -15.38
N PHE A 152 -16.94 -15.98 -14.18
CA PHE A 152 -16.33 -16.32 -12.89
C PHE A 152 -16.56 -17.80 -12.57
N GLU A 153 -15.50 -18.55 -12.32
CA GLU A 153 -15.55 -19.99 -12.06
C GLU A 153 -14.90 -20.36 -10.72
N ARG A 154 -15.57 -21.25 -9.98
CA ARG A 154 -15.00 -22.03 -8.86
C ARG A 154 -13.91 -22.96 -9.36
N ALA A 155 -13.01 -23.38 -8.47
CA ALA A 155 -12.07 -24.47 -8.78
C ALA A 155 -12.83 -25.81 -8.97
N SER A 156 -12.37 -26.64 -9.92
CA SER A 156 -13.00 -27.94 -10.22
C SER A 156 -12.80 -29.02 -9.14
N ARG A 157 -11.97 -28.72 -8.13
CA ARG A 157 -11.74 -29.50 -6.91
C ARG A 157 -11.46 -28.51 -5.79
N SER A 158 -11.94 -28.79 -4.58
CA SER A 158 -11.63 -27.97 -3.40
C SER A 158 -10.13 -28.00 -3.06
N PRO A 159 -9.60 -26.94 -2.43
CA PRO A 159 -8.25 -26.93 -1.88
C PRO A 159 -8.04 -28.07 -0.87
N LYS A 160 -6.91 -28.78 -0.97
CA LYS A 160 -6.49 -29.78 0.05
C LYS A 160 -5.76 -29.17 1.25
N ALA A 161 -5.47 -27.87 1.19
CA ALA A 161 -4.73 -27.12 2.19
C ALA A 161 -5.23 -25.66 2.20
N PRO A 162 -5.01 -24.90 3.28
CA PRO A 162 -5.31 -23.47 3.30
C PRO A 162 -4.63 -22.74 2.13
N LEU A 163 -5.38 -21.83 1.49
CA LEU A 163 -4.86 -20.97 0.43
C LEU A 163 -3.95 -19.88 1.01
N SER A 164 -2.94 -19.47 0.25
CA SER A 164 -2.09 -18.34 0.61
C SER A 164 -2.82 -17.01 0.42
N ALA A 165 -2.38 -15.97 1.13
CA ALA A 165 -2.92 -14.61 0.96
C ALA A 165 -2.89 -14.14 -0.51
N THR A 166 -1.87 -14.54 -1.28
CA THR A 166 -1.77 -14.27 -2.73
C THR A 166 -2.91 -14.94 -3.51
N GLN A 167 -3.30 -16.17 -3.18
CA GLN A 167 -4.41 -16.88 -3.82
C GLN A 167 -5.78 -16.30 -3.43
N VAL A 168 -5.92 -15.79 -2.20
CA VAL A 168 -7.10 -15.03 -1.76
C VAL A 168 -7.19 -13.71 -2.55
N ALA A 169 -6.09 -12.96 -2.63
CA ALA A 169 -6.01 -11.72 -3.42
C ALA A 169 -6.30 -11.95 -4.91
N THR A 170 -5.77 -13.01 -5.51
CA THR A 170 -6.09 -13.42 -6.90
C THR A 170 -7.57 -13.75 -7.07
N SER A 171 -8.19 -14.42 -6.09
CA SER A 171 -9.62 -14.76 -6.14
C SER A 171 -10.50 -13.50 -6.10
N LEU A 172 -10.18 -12.53 -5.23
CA LEU A 172 -10.88 -11.24 -5.17
C LEU A 172 -10.64 -10.37 -6.41
N ALA A 173 -9.43 -10.41 -7.01
CA ALA A 173 -9.18 -9.76 -8.29
C ALA A 173 -10.00 -10.39 -9.43
N CYS A 174 -10.12 -11.72 -9.47
CA CYS A 174 -11.01 -12.42 -10.39
C CYS A 174 -12.49 -12.07 -10.19
N ALA A 175 -12.92 -11.77 -8.96
CA ALA A 175 -14.27 -11.31 -8.68
C ALA A 175 -14.50 -9.89 -9.23
N GLN A 176 -13.59 -8.96 -8.92
CA GLN A 176 -13.58 -7.59 -9.48
C GLN A 176 -13.57 -7.57 -11.00
N ASP A 177 -12.71 -8.37 -11.64
CA ASP A 177 -12.60 -8.45 -13.11
C ASP A 177 -13.82 -9.11 -13.79
N ALA A 178 -14.67 -9.82 -13.04
CA ALA A 178 -15.87 -10.49 -13.55
C ALA A 178 -17.19 -9.75 -13.28
N LEU A 179 -17.26 -8.95 -12.21
CA LEU A 179 -18.48 -8.24 -11.79
C LEU A 179 -19.14 -7.38 -12.90
N PRO A 180 -18.41 -6.69 -13.80
CA PRO A 180 -19.02 -5.90 -14.89
C PRO A 180 -19.69 -6.72 -15.99
N TYR A 181 -19.69 -8.06 -15.91
CA TYR A 181 -20.15 -8.95 -16.97
C TYR A 181 -21.26 -9.89 -16.50
N THR A 182 -22.24 -10.14 -17.37
CA THR A 182 -23.36 -11.05 -17.11
C THR A 182 -22.87 -12.46 -16.78
N GLN A 183 -23.08 -12.88 -15.54
CA GLN A 183 -22.72 -14.23 -15.08
C GLN A 183 -23.87 -15.23 -15.31
N PRO A 184 -23.57 -16.52 -15.57
CA PRO A 184 -24.58 -17.56 -15.58
C PRO A 184 -25.11 -17.80 -14.15
N ALA A 185 -26.39 -18.17 -14.04
CA ALA A 185 -26.99 -18.54 -12.76
C ALA A 185 -26.34 -19.81 -12.18
N GLY A 186 -26.08 -19.81 -10.87
CA GLY A 186 -25.54 -20.94 -10.13
C GLY A 186 -24.41 -20.56 -9.15
N PRO A 187 -23.81 -21.55 -8.46
CA PRO A 187 -23.04 -21.33 -7.24
C PRO A 187 -21.81 -20.42 -7.35
N ALA A 188 -21.23 -20.25 -8.54
CA ALA A 188 -20.13 -19.31 -8.74
C ALA A 188 -20.61 -17.84 -8.77
N ASN A 189 -21.78 -17.57 -9.34
CA ASN A 189 -22.37 -16.24 -9.28
C ASN A 189 -22.83 -15.92 -7.85
N ASP A 190 -23.37 -16.89 -7.12
CA ASP A 190 -23.78 -16.72 -5.72
C ASP A 190 -22.57 -16.28 -4.85
N ASP A 191 -21.39 -16.88 -5.05
CA ASP A 191 -20.14 -16.46 -4.41
C ASP A 191 -19.74 -15.03 -4.81
N LEU A 192 -19.84 -14.70 -6.10
CA LEU A 192 -19.52 -13.36 -6.62
C LEU A 192 -20.39 -12.29 -5.96
N GLN A 193 -21.69 -12.55 -5.76
CA GLN A 193 -22.57 -11.62 -5.05
C GLN A 193 -22.15 -11.43 -3.58
N HIS A 194 -21.67 -12.47 -2.90
CA HIS A 194 -21.11 -12.31 -1.54
C HIS A 194 -19.85 -11.44 -1.54
N MET A 195 -18.94 -11.63 -2.49
CA MET A 195 -17.72 -10.82 -2.61
C MET A 195 -18.03 -9.36 -3.02
N ALA A 196 -19.01 -9.13 -3.88
CA ALA A 196 -19.50 -7.80 -4.23
C ALA A 196 -20.16 -7.10 -3.02
N ASN A 197 -20.94 -7.83 -2.20
CA ASN A 197 -21.47 -7.30 -0.96
C ASN A 197 -20.36 -6.94 0.04
N LEU A 198 -19.30 -7.74 0.14
CA LEU A 198 -18.12 -7.40 0.94
C LEU A 198 -17.43 -6.12 0.41
N TRP A 199 -17.23 -6.00 -0.91
CA TRP A 199 -16.69 -4.79 -1.54
C TRP A 199 -17.52 -3.55 -1.22
N ASN A 200 -18.83 -3.58 -1.48
CA ASN A 200 -19.73 -2.45 -1.22
C ASN A 200 -19.69 -2.04 0.26
N THR A 201 -19.65 -3.01 1.18
CA THR A 201 -19.51 -2.73 2.62
C THR A 201 -18.14 -2.12 2.97
N ALA A 202 -17.07 -2.56 2.32
CA ALA A 202 -15.75 -1.96 2.47
C ALA A 202 -15.74 -0.50 1.99
N ILE A 203 -16.44 -0.19 0.89
CA ILE A 203 -16.54 1.16 0.34
C ILE A 203 -17.40 2.09 1.21
N GLU A 204 -18.49 1.59 1.82
CA GLU A 204 -19.23 2.32 2.85
C GLU A 204 -18.32 2.73 4.02
N ILE A 205 -17.45 1.81 4.49
CA ILE A 205 -16.54 2.08 5.61
C ILE A 205 -15.37 2.99 5.19
N LEU A 206 -14.77 2.82 4.02
CA LEU A 206 -13.73 3.73 3.53
C LEU A 206 -14.26 5.15 3.35
N SER A 207 -15.41 5.30 2.70
CA SER A 207 -15.97 6.62 2.38
C SER A 207 -16.39 7.36 3.65
N SER A 208 -17.00 6.66 4.63
CA SER A 208 -17.32 7.26 5.93
C SER A 208 -16.06 7.58 6.76
N THR A 209 -15.09 6.66 6.86
CA THR A 209 -13.87 6.86 7.66
C THR A 209 -12.96 7.96 7.08
N LEU A 210 -12.77 8.00 5.76
CA LEU A 210 -11.91 8.99 5.09
C LEU A 210 -12.57 10.37 4.95
N ALA A 211 -13.89 10.48 5.10
CA ALA A 211 -14.56 11.75 5.36
C ALA A 211 -14.31 12.23 6.80
N HIS A 212 -14.38 11.33 7.79
CA HIS A 212 -14.17 11.64 9.21
C HIS A 212 -12.68 11.62 9.60
N ARG A 213 -11.83 12.35 8.86
CA ARG A 213 -10.35 12.35 9.00
C ARG A 213 -9.84 12.66 10.42
N HIS A 214 -10.63 13.31 11.24
CA HIS A 214 -10.31 13.65 12.63
C HIS A 214 -10.47 12.47 13.61
N ALA A 215 -11.15 11.40 13.20
CA ALA A 215 -11.36 10.17 13.99
C ALA A 215 -10.33 9.07 13.69
N LEU A 216 -9.20 9.42 13.05
CA LEU A 216 -8.04 8.55 12.87
C LEU A 216 -6.78 9.26 13.34
N SER A 217 -5.96 8.57 14.11
CA SER A 217 -4.55 8.93 14.28
C SER A 217 -3.84 9.08 12.92
N LEU A 218 -3.01 10.12 12.80
CA LEU A 218 -2.36 10.51 11.52
C LEU A 218 -1.56 9.37 10.89
N THR A 219 -0.93 8.53 11.73
CA THR A 219 -0.21 7.31 11.35
C THR A 219 -1.16 6.29 10.70
N SER A 220 -2.35 6.07 11.27
CA SER A 220 -3.37 5.17 10.72
C SER A 220 -3.95 5.68 9.40
N PHE A 221 -4.28 6.97 9.32
CA PHE A 221 -4.70 7.62 8.07
C PHE A 221 -3.65 7.49 6.95
N GLY A 222 -2.39 7.81 7.24
CA GLY A 222 -1.31 7.76 6.26
C GLY A 222 -0.98 6.34 5.78
N TRP A 223 -0.92 5.35 6.69
CA TRP A 223 -0.73 3.94 6.29
C TRP A 223 -1.94 3.39 5.52
N GLY A 224 -3.16 3.81 5.86
CA GLY A 224 -4.37 3.46 5.09
C GLY A 224 -4.31 4.00 3.65
N ALA A 225 -3.98 5.29 3.48
CA ALA A 225 -3.78 5.90 2.17
C ALA A 225 -2.66 5.22 1.37
N TYR A 226 -1.51 4.92 2.00
CA TYR A 226 -0.43 4.17 1.35
C TYR A 226 -0.86 2.76 0.94
N GLY A 227 -1.63 2.06 1.78
CA GLY A 227 -2.20 0.75 1.48
C GLY A 227 -3.11 0.76 0.24
N LEU A 228 -4.04 1.71 0.16
CA LEU A 228 -4.88 1.92 -1.03
C LEU A 228 -4.02 2.20 -2.28
N CYS A 229 -2.97 3.00 -2.15
CA CYS A 229 -2.00 3.25 -3.22
C CYS A 229 -1.19 2.03 -3.67
N THR A 230 -1.18 0.92 -2.92
CA THR A 230 -0.57 -0.35 -3.38
C THR A 230 -1.52 -1.19 -4.25
N GLY A 231 -2.83 -1.00 -4.14
CA GLY A 231 -3.83 -1.66 -4.98
C GLY A 231 -4.32 -0.82 -6.17
N TYR A 232 -3.88 0.42 -6.30
CA TYR A 232 -4.34 1.36 -7.33
C TYR A 232 -3.98 0.92 -8.76
N ILE A 233 -4.95 1.04 -9.66
CA ILE A 233 -4.92 0.74 -11.08
C ILE A 233 -5.21 2.05 -11.83
N PRO A 234 -4.21 2.78 -12.35
CA PRO A 234 -4.47 4.04 -13.07
C PRO A 234 -5.23 3.77 -14.38
N SER A 235 -6.29 4.55 -14.64
CA SER A 235 -6.99 4.58 -15.94
C SER A 235 -6.03 5.00 -17.04
N ASP A 236 -5.42 6.18 -16.87
CA ASP A 236 -4.46 6.74 -17.83
C ASP A 236 -3.02 6.36 -17.47
N SER A 237 -2.42 5.50 -18.30
CA SER A 237 -1.00 5.12 -18.20
C SER A 237 -0.03 6.20 -18.69
N HIS A 238 -0.48 7.46 -18.79
CA HIS A 238 0.35 8.62 -19.12
C HIS A 238 1.47 8.81 -18.09
N SER A 239 2.73 8.70 -18.55
CA SER A 239 3.91 8.65 -17.69
C SER A 239 4.01 9.81 -16.70
N SER A 240 3.74 11.05 -17.13
CA SER A 240 3.83 12.24 -16.28
C SER A 240 2.87 12.22 -15.07
N ALA A 241 1.68 11.64 -15.22
CA ALA A 241 0.69 11.48 -14.16
C ALA A 241 1.11 10.36 -13.20
N LEU A 242 1.51 9.20 -13.73
CA LEU A 242 2.00 8.07 -12.95
C LEU A 242 3.29 8.44 -12.18
N ASP A 243 4.21 9.18 -12.78
CA ASP A 243 5.42 9.70 -12.14
C ASP A 243 5.10 10.70 -11.02
N LYS A 244 4.05 11.52 -11.17
CA LYS A 244 3.56 12.39 -10.09
C LYS A 244 3.03 11.55 -8.93
N PHE A 245 2.14 10.59 -9.20
CA PHE A 245 1.60 9.65 -8.20
C PHE A 245 2.71 8.89 -7.47
N MET A 246 3.64 8.26 -8.19
CA MET A 246 4.73 7.48 -7.61
C MET A 246 5.68 8.35 -6.76
N ARG A 247 5.98 9.59 -7.16
CA ARG A 247 6.75 10.53 -6.32
C ARG A 247 6.05 10.87 -5.00
N HIS A 248 4.72 11.07 -5.01
CA HIS A 248 3.96 11.28 -3.76
C HIS A 248 3.89 10.00 -2.90
N LYS A 249 3.72 8.83 -3.51
CA LYS A 249 3.70 7.52 -2.83
C LYS A 249 5.02 7.21 -2.10
N LEU A 250 6.15 7.47 -2.77
CA LEU A 250 7.49 7.32 -2.17
C LEU A 250 7.73 8.32 -1.03
N ARG A 251 7.31 9.59 -1.20
CA ARG A 251 7.40 10.61 -0.14
C ARG A 251 6.57 10.24 1.08
N LEU A 252 5.33 9.76 0.89
CA LEU A 252 4.47 9.29 1.96
C LEU A 252 5.12 8.14 2.75
N TYR A 253 5.68 7.14 2.05
CA TYR A 253 6.37 6.01 2.70
C TYR A 253 7.59 6.44 3.53
N ALA A 254 8.39 7.38 3.01
CA ALA A 254 9.52 7.93 3.75
C ALA A 254 9.08 8.62 5.05
N PHE A 255 8.09 9.52 4.99
CA PHE A 255 7.55 10.18 6.17
C PHE A 255 6.89 9.21 7.16
N LEU A 256 6.21 8.16 6.68
CA LEU A 256 5.59 7.13 7.53
C LEU A 256 6.60 6.23 8.24
N LYS A 257 7.77 5.97 7.64
CA LYS A 257 8.88 5.28 8.31
C LYS A 257 9.59 6.16 9.35
N GLU A 258 9.62 7.47 9.12
CA GLU A 258 10.29 8.43 10.00
C GLU A 258 9.44 8.82 11.22
N LEU A 259 8.11 8.92 11.06
CA LEU A 259 7.19 9.42 12.08
C LEU A 259 7.30 8.70 13.45
N PRO A 260 7.29 7.35 13.54
CA PRO A 260 7.36 6.66 14.84
C PRO A 260 8.68 6.89 15.58
N LEU A 261 9.79 7.10 14.85
CA LEU A 261 11.10 7.38 15.44
C LEU A 261 11.11 8.76 16.10
N LEU A 262 10.57 9.77 15.40
CA LEU A 262 10.47 11.13 15.93
C LEU A 262 9.48 11.23 17.09
N GLU A 263 8.40 10.46 17.07
CA GLU A 263 7.42 10.42 18.17
C GLU A 263 8.01 9.73 19.43
N ALA A 264 8.72 8.61 19.26
CA ALA A 264 9.42 7.95 20.36
C ALA A 264 10.55 8.81 20.96
N GLU A 265 11.31 9.54 20.13
CA GLU A 265 12.28 10.52 20.62
C GLU A 265 11.62 11.69 21.38
N ASN A 266 10.43 12.13 20.94
CA ASN A 266 9.74 13.27 21.54
C ASN A 266 9.20 12.93 22.93
N LEU A 267 8.66 11.71 23.10
CA LEU A 267 8.23 11.18 24.40
C LEU A 267 9.40 11.08 25.39
N LYS A 268 10.55 10.53 24.96
CA LYS A 268 11.76 10.48 25.82
C LYS A 268 12.20 11.87 26.29
N ARG A 269 12.15 12.88 25.41
CA ARG A 269 12.52 14.26 25.73
C ARG A 269 11.53 15.02 26.62
N GLN A 270 10.34 14.47 26.91
CA GLN A 270 9.50 14.98 28.01
C GLN A 270 10.04 14.60 29.39
N HIS A 271 10.92 13.60 29.48
CA HIS A 271 11.64 13.22 30.70
C HIS A 271 13.09 13.75 30.74
N GLU A 272 13.70 14.03 29.58
CA GLU A 272 15.10 14.44 29.44
C GLU A 272 15.22 15.87 28.84
N ALA A 273 15.25 16.88 29.71
CA ALA A 273 15.21 18.31 29.34
C ALA A 273 16.53 18.89 28.74
N VAL A 274 17.38 18.07 28.12
CA VAL A 274 18.76 18.45 27.73
C VAL A 274 19.02 18.20 26.24
N GLY A 275 18.67 19.17 25.40
CA GLY A 275 19.01 19.18 23.96
C GLY A 275 18.29 20.28 23.19
N ASN A 276 18.87 20.76 22.08
CA ASN A 276 18.28 21.81 21.24
C ASN A 276 16.89 21.36 20.71
N PRO A 277 15.77 21.98 21.15
CA PRO A 277 14.44 21.46 20.86
C PRO A 277 13.95 21.85 19.46
N TYR A 278 14.35 23.02 18.96
CA TYR A 278 13.72 23.68 17.82
C TYR A 278 13.83 22.88 16.52
N GLU A 279 15.04 22.39 16.18
CA GLU A 279 15.28 21.60 14.97
C GLU A 279 14.47 20.31 14.95
N LYS A 280 14.41 19.59 16.09
CA LYS A 280 13.73 18.30 16.18
C LYS A 280 12.20 18.43 16.26
N VAL A 281 11.67 19.46 16.93
CA VAL A 281 10.23 19.77 16.91
C VAL A 281 9.81 20.22 15.50
N GLY A 282 10.59 21.10 14.86
CA GLY A 282 10.36 21.51 13.47
C GLY A 282 10.33 20.30 12.52
N ARG A 283 11.27 19.36 12.68
CA ARG A 283 11.31 18.12 11.90
C ARG A 283 10.06 17.25 12.10
N LEU A 284 9.58 17.06 13.34
CA LEU A 284 8.33 16.32 13.59
C LEU A 284 7.11 17.01 12.94
N VAL A 285 7.03 18.34 12.99
CA VAL A 285 5.97 19.11 12.31
C VAL A 285 6.05 18.95 10.79
N ILE A 286 7.25 19.00 10.20
CA ILE A 286 7.49 18.79 8.77
C ILE A 286 7.05 17.38 8.35
N VAL A 287 7.44 16.34 9.10
CA VAL A 287 7.07 14.95 8.80
C VAL A 287 5.55 14.72 8.93
N ARG A 288 4.91 15.22 9.99
CA ARG A 288 3.45 15.13 10.16
C ARG A 288 2.69 15.86 9.03
N ARG A 289 3.11 17.08 8.66
CA ARG A 289 2.57 17.82 7.51
C ARG A 289 2.83 17.05 6.19
N GLY A 290 3.99 16.42 6.07
CA GLY A 290 4.39 15.57 4.94
C GLY A 290 3.48 14.36 4.76
N VAL A 291 3.16 13.62 5.83
CA VAL A 291 2.18 12.52 5.80
C VAL A 291 0.82 13.04 5.33
N HIS A 292 0.29 14.08 5.98
CA HIS A 292 -1.05 14.61 5.68
C HIS A 292 -1.20 15.08 4.23
N ILE A 293 -0.23 15.85 3.72
CA ILE A 293 -0.24 16.37 2.34
C ILE A 293 -0.14 15.24 1.32
N ASN A 294 0.84 14.35 1.45
CA ASN A 294 1.04 13.31 0.41
C ASN A 294 -0.09 12.27 0.43
N ALA A 295 -0.60 11.88 1.61
CA ALA A 295 -1.78 11.02 1.70
C ALA A 295 -3.03 11.68 1.08
N THR A 296 -3.25 12.98 1.32
CA THR A 296 -4.39 13.70 0.73
C THR A 296 -4.29 13.80 -0.79
N ILE A 297 -3.12 14.18 -1.33
CA ILE A 297 -2.90 14.27 -2.78
C ILE A 297 -3.08 12.90 -3.45
N LEU A 298 -2.59 11.83 -2.84
CA LEU A 298 -2.73 10.48 -3.39
C LEU A 298 -4.19 10.01 -3.42
N LEU A 299 -4.94 10.22 -2.32
CA LEU A 299 -6.38 9.90 -2.29
C LEU A 299 -7.17 10.76 -3.28
N GLN A 300 -6.78 12.02 -3.50
CA GLN A 300 -7.39 12.88 -4.51
C GLN A 300 -7.11 12.36 -5.94
N ILE A 301 -5.88 11.96 -6.26
CA ILE A 301 -5.56 11.37 -7.58
C ILE A 301 -6.39 10.10 -7.83
N ILE A 302 -6.51 9.21 -6.83
CA ILE A 302 -7.35 8.00 -6.95
C ILE A 302 -8.81 8.39 -7.19
N TRP A 303 -9.31 9.43 -6.50
CA TRP A 303 -10.68 9.92 -6.66
C TRP A 303 -10.95 10.53 -8.05
N GLU A 304 -10.00 11.29 -8.59
CA GLU A 304 -10.09 11.96 -9.90
C GLU A 304 -9.99 10.98 -11.08
N ASP A 305 -9.23 9.88 -10.95
CA ASP A 305 -8.94 8.91 -12.02
C ASP A 305 -10.03 7.82 -12.23
N GLY A 306 -10.95 7.66 -11.26
CA GLY A 306 -12.01 6.65 -11.28
C GLY A 306 -12.58 6.25 -9.91
N GLY A 307 -12.01 6.76 -8.82
CA GLY A 307 -12.46 6.45 -7.46
C GLY A 307 -12.07 5.04 -7.02
N TRP A 308 -12.95 4.40 -6.25
CA TRP A 308 -12.64 3.13 -5.62
C TRP A 308 -12.58 1.93 -6.58
N GLU A 309 -13.27 1.99 -7.72
CA GLU A 309 -13.23 0.92 -8.72
C GLU A 309 -11.81 0.68 -9.28
N ASN A 310 -11.00 1.74 -9.29
CA ASN A 310 -9.57 1.72 -9.64
C ASN A 310 -8.67 1.24 -8.47
N VAL A 311 -9.22 0.62 -7.43
CA VAL A 311 -8.45 -0.02 -6.34
C VAL A 311 -8.73 -1.51 -6.31
N ARG A 312 -7.68 -2.34 -6.32
CA ARG A 312 -7.81 -3.80 -6.20
C ARG A 312 -8.45 -4.20 -4.88
N TRP A 313 -9.58 -4.92 -4.96
CA TRP A 313 -10.48 -5.21 -3.83
C TRP A 313 -9.76 -5.67 -2.55
N PHE A 314 -8.82 -6.61 -2.67
CA PHE A 314 -8.02 -7.13 -1.55
C PHE A 314 -7.30 -6.03 -0.75
N HIS A 315 -6.75 -5.00 -1.41
CA HIS A 315 -6.01 -3.92 -0.74
C HIS A 315 -6.95 -3.00 0.04
N ALA A 316 -8.10 -2.65 -0.54
CA ALA A 316 -9.09 -1.82 0.15
C ALA A 316 -9.73 -2.56 1.33
N ILE A 317 -10.07 -3.84 1.17
CA ILE A 317 -10.57 -4.70 2.26
C ILE A 317 -9.54 -4.81 3.38
N SER A 318 -8.26 -5.05 3.07
CA SER A 318 -7.17 -5.10 4.06
C SER A 318 -6.96 -3.77 4.80
N VAL A 319 -7.17 -2.64 4.12
CA VAL A 319 -7.12 -1.30 4.74
C VAL A 319 -8.33 -1.10 5.66
N VAL A 320 -9.53 -1.51 5.26
CA VAL A 320 -10.74 -1.42 6.10
C VAL A 320 -10.59 -2.25 7.37
N GLU A 321 -10.16 -3.51 7.27
CA GLU A 321 -9.91 -4.38 8.41
C GLU A 321 -8.93 -3.73 9.41
N ARG A 322 -7.82 -3.18 8.90
CA ARG A 322 -6.82 -2.48 9.72
C ARG A 322 -7.34 -1.18 10.35
N LEU A 323 -8.14 -0.39 9.63
CA LEU A 323 -8.72 0.86 10.15
C LEU A 323 -9.80 0.57 11.21
N ILE A 324 -10.63 -0.46 11.03
CA ILE A 324 -11.56 -0.94 12.06
C ILE A 324 -10.78 -1.37 13.30
N GLY A 325 -9.67 -2.10 13.13
CA GLY A 325 -8.78 -2.48 14.22
C GLY A 325 -8.24 -1.27 15.00
N ALA A 326 -7.77 -0.23 14.31
CA ALA A 326 -7.29 1.00 14.94
C ALA A 326 -8.40 1.75 15.70
N MET A 327 -9.59 1.92 15.09
CA MET A 327 -10.74 2.58 15.71
C MET A 327 -11.39 1.75 16.85
N SER A 328 -10.95 0.52 17.08
CA SER A 328 -11.40 -0.34 18.20
C SER A 328 -10.40 -0.34 19.37
N LEU A 329 -9.35 0.49 19.32
CA LEU A 329 -8.24 0.53 20.27
C LEU A 329 -7.91 1.95 20.78
N GLU A 330 -8.65 2.96 20.31
CA GLU A 330 -8.59 4.37 20.74
C GLU A 330 -9.84 4.72 21.57
#